data_AF-A0A7J6XYE8-F1
#
_entry.id   AF-A0A7J6XYE8-F1
#
_cell.length_a   1.000
_cell.length_b   1.000
_cell.length_c   1.000
_cell.angle_alpha   90.00
_cell.angle_beta   90.00
_cell.angle_gamma   90.00
#
_symmetry.space_group_name_H-M   'P 1'
#
loop_
_entity.id
_entity.type
_entity.pdbx_description
1 polymer ?
#
loop_
_entity_poly.entity_id
_entity_poly.type
_entity_poly.pdbx_seq_one_letter_code
_entity_poly.pdbx_strand_id
1 'polypeptide(L)'
;MTYVTLRSDFAKCSEYRLLAVEADCVRRLKEKIAVHGNEEASTRTGMDENRTLLMMKGTSNLLLCDDEHTYRLRRVEYSNTLLLAEKRPICDRNIESLTHTPVQNSSAPVDLEKKCKYVVVRSAERLFEAKRACVYRDLLKLLKERPVTIEELESENSARPCDLADARMAPPDGVICQHYTFPQLVSMSRCSARELSEILYEAGAIAYRGRVRLLHPSLLREALQAVIVFVECCEEVSWGAVEEHFCPSVYPSIVIRVVQKVYGALEQAEGRTGAVALLHVRKVLQTLAEAAILLLTARSEEEADRQFHMDENFFFPSVEFESFYNTWVESIPSSFFASGVIPPPSEKAALTSLLNDVVVVRGACGDCYAGATVVWAPQDELSTDLSQRMEQLFELNPGRWEVGALRAYVEPLLDPGVVFEQVVHRHAKEFRAPNQPLRYGRLV
;
A
#
# COMPACT_ATOMS: atom_id res chain seq x y z
N MET A 1 -13.75 -51.26 8.49
CA MET A 1 -13.72 -50.87 7.06
C MET A 1 -14.29 -49.47 6.89
N THR A 2 -13.68 -48.65 6.04
CA THR A 2 -14.16 -47.29 5.75
C THR A 2 -15.05 -47.35 4.51
N TYR A 3 -16.35 -47.07 4.63
CA TYR A 3 -17.27 -47.08 3.50
C TYR A 3 -17.09 -45.79 2.68
N VAL A 4 -16.66 -45.91 1.43
CA VAL A 4 -16.54 -44.77 0.50
C VAL A 4 -17.55 -44.93 -0.63
N THR A 5 -18.38 -43.93 -0.87
CA THR A 5 -19.38 -43.92 -1.94
C THR A 5 -19.26 -42.67 -2.80
N LEU A 6 -19.58 -42.75 -4.10
CA LEU A 6 -19.54 -41.61 -5.02
C LEU A 6 -20.92 -40.93 -5.09
N ARG A 7 -20.98 -39.60 -4.96
CA ARG A 7 -22.19 -38.81 -5.29
C ARG A 7 -22.37 -38.82 -6.81
N SER A 8 -23.58 -38.94 -7.33
CA SER A 8 -23.84 -39.12 -8.77
C SER A 8 -23.34 -37.97 -9.67
N ASP A 9 -23.23 -36.77 -9.13
CA ASP A 9 -22.81 -35.53 -9.80
C ASP A 9 -21.41 -35.05 -9.36
N PHE A 10 -20.62 -35.88 -8.67
CA PHE A 10 -19.33 -35.48 -8.08
C PHE A 10 -18.34 -34.86 -9.09
N ALA A 11 -18.38 -35.28 -10.34
CA ALA A 11 -17.54 -34.74 -11.41
C ALA A 11 -17.98 -33.33 -11.87
N LYS A 12 -19.27 -32.99 -11.74
CA LYS A 12 -19.86 -31.75 -12.27
C LYS A 12 -20.25 -30.73 -11.19
N CYS A 13 -20.23 -31.12 -9.91
CA CYS A 13 -20.62 -30.26 -8.79
C CYS A 13 -19.73 -29.00 -8.66
N SER A 14 -20.25 -27.80 -8.97
CA SER A 14 -19.48 -26.55 -8.89
C SER A 14 -19.46 -25.90 -7.50
N GLU A 15 -20.14 -26.50 -6.52
CA GLU A 15 -20.33 -25.97 -5.16
C GLU A 15 -19.02 -25.91 -4.38
N TYR A 16 -18.13 -26.89 -4.59
CA TYR A 16 -16.87 -26.99 -3.86
C TYR A 16 -15.69 -26.60 -4.74
N ARG A 17 -14.84 -25.72 -4.19
CA ARG A 17 -13.56 -25.32 -4.77
C ARG A 17 -12.46 -25.43 -3.73
N LEU A 18 -11.27 -25.78 -4.18
CA LEU A 18 -10.09 -25.86 -3.34
C LEU A 18 -9.33 -24.55 -3.38
N LEU A 19 -9.08 -24.01 -2.19
CA LEU A 19 -8.25 -22.84 -1.97
C LEU A 19 -7.06 -23.27 -1.11
N ALA A 20 -5.86 -23.12 -1.67
CA ALA A 20 -4.61 -23.24 -0.93
C ALA A 20 -4.24 -21.85 -0.39
N VAL A 21 -4.03 -21.77 0.92
CA VAL A 21 -3.65 -20.54 1.64
C VAL A 21 -2.46 -20.85 2.55
N GLU A 22 -1.69 -19.83 2.88
CA GLU A 22 -0.57 -19.95 3.83
C GLU A 22 -1.04 -20.46 5.19
N ALA A 23 -0.16 -21.20 5.89
CA ALA A 23 -0.48 -21.83 7.17
C ALA A 23 -0.95 -20.83 8.23
N ASP A 24 -0.37 -19.63 8.24
CA ASP A 24 -0.78 -18.55 9.16
C ASP A 24 -2.19 -18.06 8.88
N CYS A 25 -2.56 -17.89 7.60
CA CYS A 25 -3.92 -17.52 7.22
C CYS A 25 -4.91 -18.61 7.67
N VAL A 26 -4.59 -19.89 7.45
CA VAL A 26 -5.41 -21.02 7.90
C VAL A 26 -5.58 -21.02 9.43
N ARG A 27 -4.53 -20.73 10.18
CA ARG A 27 -4.58 -20.65 11.66
C ARG A 27 -5.53 -19.53 12.10
N ARG A 28 -5.39 -18.32 11.57
CA ARG A 28 -6.26 -17.17 11.90
C ARG A 28 -7.72 -17.44 11.52
N LEU A 29 -7.96 -18.05 10.36
CA LEU A 29 -9.30 -18.43 9.94
C LEU A 29 -9.94 -19.43 10.92
N LYS A 30 -9.18 -20.43 11.39
CA LYS A 30 -9.66 -21.38 12.40
C LYS A 30 -9.97 -20.71 13.74
N GLU A 31 -9.11 -19.78 14.19
CA GLU A 31 -9.34 -19.00 15.41
C GLU A 31 -10.61 -18.17 15.30
N LYS A 32 -10.81 -17.45 14.18
CA LYS A 32 -12.05 -16.69 13.92
C LYS A 32 -13.27 -17.61 13.95
N ILE A 33 -13.24 -18.74 13.25
CA ILE A 33 -14.36 -19.69 13.23
C ILE A 33 -14.68 -20.21 14.64
N ALA A 34 -13.65 -20.51 15.45
CA ALA A 34 -13.83 -21.02 16.81
C ALA A 34 -14.46 -19.98 17.75
N VAL A 35 -14.07 -18.70 17.64
CA VAL A 35 -14.65 -17.61 18.44
C VAL A 35 -16.13 -17.42 18.11
N HIS A 36 -16.49 -17.40 16.83
CA HIS A 36 -17.88 -17.24 16.39
C HIS A 36 -18.76 -18.45 16.73
N GLY A 37 -18.19 -19.66 16.73
CA GLY A 37 -18.89 -20.88 17.17
C GLY A 37 -19.32 -20.86 18.64
N ASN A 38 -18.69 -20.03 19.48
CA ASN A 38 -19.06 -19.84 20.88
C ASN A 38 -20.09 -18.71 21.09
N GLU A 39 -20.11 -17.67 20.25
CA GLU A 39 -21.04 -16.53 20.35
C GLU A 39 -22.45 -16.82 19.80
N GLU A 40 -22.60 -17.85 18.96
CA GLU A 40 -23.92 -18.29 18.45
C GLU A 40 -24.88 -18.78 19.55
N ALA A 41 -24.41 -18.96 20.79
CA ALA A 41 -25.25 -19.29 21.94
C ALA A 41 -25.94 -18.08 22.60
N SER A 42 -25.56 -16.82 22.30
CA SER A 42 -25.99 -15.67 23.13
C SER A 42 -26.70 -14.50 22.45
N THR A 43 -26.61 -14.25 21.13
CA THR A 43 -27.26 -13.04 20.57
C THR A 43 -27.60 -13.16 19.08
N ARG A 44 -28.89 -13.40 18.78
CA ARG A 44 -29.48 -13.29 17.44
C ARG A 44 -30.13 -11.92 17.25
N THR A 45 -29.36 -10.89 16.95
CA THR A 45 -29.81 -9.66 16.25
C THR A 45 -28.61 -8.71 16.09
N GLY A 46 -27.95 -8.75 14.93
CA GLY A 46 -26.83 -7.86 14.59
C GLY A 46 -26.20 -8.34 13.28
N MET A 47 -25.91 -7.42 12.37
CA MET A 47 -25.67 -7.62 10.94
C MET A 47 -24.64 -8.70 10.55
N ASP A 48 -24.89 -9.33 9.40
CA ASP A 48 -24.09 -10.38 8.71
C ASP A 48 -22.64 -9.96 8.36
N GLU A 49 -22.26 -8.70 8.57
CA GLU A 49 -20.92 -8.18 8.26
C GLU A 49 -19.83 -8.80 9.14
N ASN A 50 -20.15 -9.19 10.38
CA ASN A 50 -19.19 -9.83 11.30
C ASN A 50 -18.85 -11.30 10.94
N ARG A 51 -19.48 -11.88 9.92
CA ARG A 51 -19.24 -13.29 9.52
C ARG A 51 -18.31 -13.45 8.32
N THR A 52 -17.93 -12.36 7.68
CA THR A 52 -17.11 -12.43 6.47
C THR A 52 -15.67 -12.73 6.83
N LEU A 53 -15.23 -13.97 6.58
CA LEU A 53 -13.85 -14.39 6.86
C LEU A 53 -12.86 -13.89 5.80
N LEU A 54 -13.31 -13.87 4.54
CA LEU A 54 -12.52 -13.51 3.38
C LEU A 54 -13.41 -12.80 2.35
N MET A 55 -12.90 -11.74 1.75
CA MET A 55 -13.57 -11.00 0.68
C MET A 55 -12.81 -11.19 -0.63
N MET A 56 -13.53 -11.54 -1.69
CA MET A 56 -12.95 -11.64 -3.03
C MET A 56 -13.20 -10.33 -3.78
N LYS A 57 -12.15 -9.71 -4.31
CA LYS A 57 -12.18 -8.43 -5.03
C LYS A 57 -11.55 -8.57 -6.42
N GLY A 58 -11.91 -7.64 -7.32
CA GLY A 58 -11.27 -7.50 -8.63
C GLY A 58 -12.05 -8.11 -9.80
N THR A 59 -11.79 -7.56 -11.00
CA THR A 59 -12.45 -7.96 -12.25
C THR A 59 -11.53 -8.80 -13.14
N SER A 60 -10.32 -8.29 -13.44
CA SER A 60 -9.32 -8.97 -14.29
C SER A 60 -8.29 -9.79 -13.51
N ASN A 61 -7.86 -9.30 -12.34
CA ASN A 61 -7.03 -10.02 -11.39
C ASN A 61 -7.84 -10.23 -10.11
N LEU A 62 -8.14 -11.49 -9.79
CA LEU A 62 -8.84 -11.85 -8.56
C LEU A 62 -7.91 -11.71 -7.36
N LEU A 63 -8.35 -10.92 -6.39
CA LEU A 63 -7.71 -10.74 -5.10
C LEU A 63 -8.60 -11.37 -4.02
N LEU A 64 -7.96 -11.91 -3.00
CA LEU A 64 -8.57 -12.37 -1.78
C LEU A 64 -8.06 -11.49 -0.66
N CYS A 65 -8.93 -10.89 0.12
CA CYS A 65 -8.58 -10.06 1.26
C CYS A 65 -9.10 -10.74 2.52
N ASP A 66 -8.26 -10.83 3.55
CA ASP A 66 -8.76 -10.92 4.92
C ASP A 66 -8.86 -9.50 5.50
N ASP A 67 -9.05 -9.37 6.82
CA ASP A 67 -9.16 -8.06 7.47
C ASP A 67 -7.85 -7.28 7.45
N GLU A 68 -6.71 -7.98 7.37
CA GLU A 68 -5.36 -7.45 7.56
C GLU A 68 -4.50 -7.46 6.30
N HIS A 69 -4.68 -8.43 5.40
CA HIS A 69 -3.76 -8.73 4.30
C HIS A 69 -4.50 -8.99 2.99
N THR A 70 -3.82 -8.66 1.88
CA THR A 70 -4.25 -8.98 0.53
C THR A 70 -3.44 -10.11 -0.09
N TYR A 71 -4.14 -11.01 -0.77
CA TYR A 71 -3.57 -12.15 -1.49
C TYR A 71 -4.01 -12.13 -2.95
N ARG A 72 -3.08 -12.44 -3.85
CA ARG A 72 -3.36 -12.67 -5.26
C ARG A 72 -3.76 -14.12 -5.46
N LEU A 73 -4.91 -14.33 -6.11
CA LEU A 73 -5.40 -15.66 -6.46
C LEU A 73 -4.85 -16.07 -7.84
N ARG A 74 -4.24 -17.26 -7.90
CA ARG A 74 -3.82 -17.90 -9.15
C ARG A 74 -4.51 -19.25 -9.29
N ARG A 75 -4.98 -19.55 -10.50
CA ARG A 75 -5.53 -20.88 -10.80
C ARG A 75 -4.39 -21.81 -11.18
N VAL A 76 -4.23 -22.91 -10.46
CA VAL A 76 -3.22 -23.93 -10.72
C VAL A 76 -3.90 -25.22 -11.14
N GLU A 77 -3.45 -25.78 -12.26
CA GLU A 77 -3.94 -27.06 -12.78
C GLU A 77 -2.93 -28.15 -12.43
N TYR A 78 -3.43 -29.29 -11.96
CA TYR A 78 -2.61 -30.44 -11.60
C TYR A 78 -2.91 -31.58 -12.57
N SER A 79 -1.88 -32.35 -12.89
CA SER A 79 -2.04 -33.58 -13.68
C SER A 79 -2.75 -34.71 -12.91
N ASN A 80 -2.92 -34.54 -11.60
CA ASN A 80 -3.60 -35.49 -10.72
C ASN A 80 -5.04 -35.04 -10.45
N THR A 81 -5.95 -36.01 -10.32
CA THR A 81 -7.33 -35.78 -9.90
C THR A 81 -7.43 -35.83 -8.37
N LEU A 82 -7.87 -34.74 -7.75
CA LEU A 82 -8.15 -34.67 -6.31
C LEU A 82 -9.60 -35.02 -6.04
N LEU A 83 -9.85 -35.95 -5.13
CA LEU A 83 -11.20 -36.34 -4.72
C LEU A 83 -11.51 -35.80 -3.32
N LEU A 84 -12.54 -34.98 -3.20
CA LEU A 84 -13.03 -34.48 -1.92
C LEU A 84 -14.15 -35.34 -1.41
N ALA A 85 -13.97 -35.86 -0.20
CA ALA A 85 -14.95 -36.72 0.45
C ALA A 85 -15.41 -36.12 1.79
N GLU A 86 -16.72 -36.06 1.97
CA GLU A 86 -17.34 -35.65 3.23
C GLU A 86 -17.66 -36.87 4.08
N LYS A 87 -17.35 -36.79 5.38
CA LYS A 87 -17.78 -37.78 6.35
C LYS A 87 -19.27 -37.56 6.66
N ARG A 88 -20.10 -38.55 6.39
CA ARG A 88 -21.55 -38.55 6.65
C ARG A 88 -21.95 -39.71 7.56
N PRO A 89 -22.97 -39.53 8.43
CA PRO A 89 -23.51 -40.63 9.20
C PRO A 89 -24.16 -41.67 8.26
N ILE A 90 -24.06 -42.94 8.61
CA ILE A 90 -24.76 -44.01 7.90
C ILE A 90 -26.22 -43.99 8.38
N CYS A 91 -27.14 -43.51 7.55
CA CYS A 91 -28.58 -43.65 7.81
C CYS A 91 -29.00 -45.11 7.55
N ASP A 92 -29.96 -45.63 8.33
CA ASP A 92 -30.36 -47.05 8.33
C ASP A 92 -30.75 -47.60 6.94
N ARG A 93 -31.32 -46.77 6.05
CA ARG A 93 -31.60 -47.13 4.64
C ARG A 93 -30.36 -47.50 3.80
N ASN A 94 -29.16 -47.11 4.21
CA ASN A 94 -27.91 -47.48 3.52
C ASN A 94 -27.32 -48.80 4.04
N ILE A 95 -27.77 -49.28 5.20
CA ILE A 95 -27.29 -50.53 5.78
C ILE A 95 -27.79 -51.70 4.92
N GLU A 96 -29.04 -51.63 4.47
CA GLU A 96 -29.66 -52.63 3.58
C GLU A 96 -28.94 -52.75 2.23
N SER A 97 -28.54 -51.63 1.60
CA SER A 97 -27.81 -51.65 0.33
C SER A 97 -26.35 -52.09 0.45
N LEU A 98 -25.74 -51.89 1.63
CA LEU A 98 -24.39 -52.38 1.95
C LEU A 98 -24.37 -53.87 2.28
N THR A 99 -25.46 -54.43 2.83
CA THR A 99 -25.60 -55.88 3.05
C THR A 99 -25.88 -56.69 1.78
N HIS A 100 -26.37 -56.04 0.72
CA HIS A 100 -26.70 -56.71 -0.56
C HIS A 100 -25.60 -56.63 -1.63
N THR A 101 -24.47 -55.96 -1.36
CA THR A 101 -23.31 -55.99 -2.25
C THR A 101 -22.36 -57.12 -1.81
N PRO A 102 -22.10 -58.14 -2.65
CA PRO A 102 -21.20 -59.23 -2.27
C PRO A 102 -19.79 -58.68 -2.22
N VAL A 103 -19.27 -58.45 -1.01
CA VAL A 103 -17.85 -58.17 -0.77
C VAL A 103 -17.08 -59.46 -1.04
N GLN A 104 -16.74 -59.72 -2.29
CA GLN A 104 -15.69 -60.69 -2.61
C GLN A 104 -14.35 -60.08 -2.18
N ASN A 105 -13.76 -60.71 -1.17
CA ASN A 105 -12.37 -60.61 -0.74
C ASN A 105 -11.97 -59.33 0.01
N SER A 106 -12.31 -59.24 1.30
CA SER A 106 -11.37 -58.67 2.28
C SER A 106 -11.62 -59.22 3.70
N SER A 107 -10.64 -59.95 4.20
CA SER A 107 -10.61 -60.55 5.54
C SER A 107 -10.08 -59.54 6.57
N ALA A 108 -10.87 -58.51 6.88
CA ALA A 108 -10.59 -57.63 8.00
C ALA A 108 -11.85 -57.50 8.88
N PRO A 109 -11.75 -57.71 10.21
CA PRO A 109 -12.89 -57.62 11.10
C PRO A 109 -13.50 -56.21 11.03
N VAL A 110 -14.81 -56.15 10.82
CA VAL A 110 -15.57 -54.91 10.68
C VAL A 110 -15.80 -54.34 12.08
N ASP A 111 -14.95 -53.40 12.47
CA ASP A 111 -15.15 -52.61 13.67
C ASP A 111 -16.38 -51.70 13.47
N LEU A 112 -17.52 -52.14 14.00
CA LEU A 112 -18.86 -51.54 13.85
C LEU A 112 -19.05 -50.26 14.70
N GLU A 113 -18.04 -49.84 15.45
CA GLU A 113 -18.14 -48.72 16.39
C GLU A 113 -18.17 -47.33 15.72
N LYS A 114 -17.90 -47.22 14.41
CA LYS A 114 -17.93 -45.94 13.68
C LYS A 114 -18.97 -45.97 12.55
N LYS A 115 -20.21 -45.56 12.85
CA LYS A 115 -21.34 -45.37 11.92
C LYS A 115 -21.13 -44.21 10.92
N CYS A 116 -20.02 -44.20 10.18
CA CYS A 116 -19.71 -43.14 9.23
C CYS A 116 -19.30 -43.70 7.88
N LYS A 117 -19.82 -43.09 6.81
CA LYS A 117 -19.39 -43.29 5.43
C LYS A 117 -18.77 -42.00 4.90
N TYR A 118 -17.83 -42.11 3.97
CA TYR A 118 -17.28 -40.99 3.24
C TYR A 118 -17.95 -40.93 1.87
N VAL A 119 -18.55 -39.79 1.55
CA VAL A 119 -19.17 -39.57 0.25
C VAL A 119 -18.27 -38.64 -0.54
N VAL A 120 -17.74 -39.11 -1.67
CA VAL A 120 -16.99 -38.25 -2.60
C VAL A 120 -17.98 -37.27 -3.22
N VAL A 121 -17.83 -36.00 -2.85
CA VAL A 121 -18.71 -34.90 -3.28
C VAL A 121 -18.15 -34.14 -4.47
N ARG A 122 -16.83 -34.18 -4.69
CA ARG A 122 -16.18 -33.42 -5.77
C ARG A 122 -14.94 -34.11 -6.30
N SER A 123 -14.80 -34.10 -7.62
CA SER A 123 -13.53 -34.27 -8.33
C SER A 123 -12.97 -32.90 -8.72
N ALA A 124 -11.72 -32.62 -8.40
CA ALA A 124 -11.04 -31.38 -8.69
C ALA A 124 -9.68 -31.64 -9.34
N GLU A 125 -9.46 -31.09 -10.52
CA GLU A 125 -8.16 -31.08 -11.23
C GLU A 125 -7.43 -29.74 -11.06
N ARG A 126 -8.10 -28.79 -10.39
CA ARG A 126 -7.69 -27.40 -10.27
C ARG A 126 -7.85 -26.94 -8.84
N LEU A 127 -6.91 -26.12 -8.39
CA LEU A 127 -7.02 -25.37 -7.14
C LEU A 127 -6.72 -23.89 -7.37
N PHE A 128 -7.19 -23.08 -6.45
CA PHE A 128 -6.85 -21.68 -6.36
C PHE A 128 -5.75 -21.54 -5.31
N GLU A 129 -4.61 -21.00 -5.71
CA GLU A 129 -3.51 -20.70 -4.79
C GLU A 129 -3.57 -19.22 -4.45
N ALA A 130 -3.62 -18.90 -3.16
CA ALA A 130 -3.53 -17.53 -2.64
C ALA A 130 -2.12 -17.28 -2.12
N LYS A 131 -1.44 -16.30 -2.71
CA LYS A 131 -0.14 -15.79 -2.24
C LYS A 131 -0.27 -14.34 -1.85
N ARG A 132 0.48 -13.88 -0.85
CA ARG A 132 0.50 -12.45 -0.50
C ARG A 132 0.78 -11.60 -1.74
N ALA A 133 0.06 -10.49 -1.85
CA ALA A 133 0.21 -9.52 -2.93
C ALA A 133 0.84 -8.24 -2.39
N CYS A 134 1.48 -7.46 -3.27
CA CYS A 134 1.81 -6.07 -2.95
C CYS A 134 0.54 -5.21 -2.83
N VAL A 135 0.62 -4.15 -2.03
CA VAL A 135 -0.52 -3.25 -1.79
C VAL A 135 -0.51 -2.12 -2.83
N TYR A 136 -1.61 -1.98 -3.58
CA TYR A 136 -1.76 -0.93 -4.60
C TYR A 136 -2.26 0.39 -4.00
N ARG A 137 -1.62 1.51 -4.36
CA ARG A 137 -1.92 2.87 -3.87
C ARG A 137 -2.77 3.72 -4.84
N ASP A 138 -3.36 3.09 -5.87
CA ASP A 138 -4.07 3.77 -6.97
C ASP A 138 -5.15 4.77 -6.49
N LEU A 139 -5.82 4.47 -5.38
CA LEU A 139 -6.91 5.31 -4.85
C LEU A 139 -6.44 6.66 -4.31
N LEU A 140 -5.17 6.82 -3.95
CA LEU A 140 -4.66 8.10 -3.48
C LEU A 140 -4.75 9.18 -4.57
N LYS A 141 -4.61 8.80 -5.85
CA LYS A 141 -4.76 9.74 -6.97
C LYS A 141 -6.14 10.38 -7.00
N LEU A 142 -7.19 9.60 -6.69
CA LEU A 142 -8.56 10.10 -6.61
C LEU A 142 -8.77 11.07 -5.45
N LEU A 143 -8.11 10.85 -4.31
CA LEU A 143 -8.26 11.70 -3.13
C LEU A 143 -7.45 13.01 -3.21
N LYS A 144 -6.40 13.04 -4.05
CA LYS A 144 -5.57 14.24 -4.28
C LYS A 144 -6.33 15.37 -5.00
N GLU A 145 -7.43 15.08 -5.69
CA GLU A 145 -8.17 16.09 -6.48
C GLU A 145 -8.80 17.19 -5.61
N ARG A 146 -9.21 16.88 -4.37
CA ARG A 146 -9.88 17.83 -3.49
C ARG A 146 -9.47 17.67 -2.02
N PRO A 147 -8.24 18.09 -1.66
CA PRO A 147 -7.80 18.06 -0.28
C PRO A 147 -8.60 19.04 0.60
N VAL A 148 -8.51 18.87 1.91
CA VAL A 148 -9.09 19.76 2.93
C VAL A 148 -8.08 20.86 3.25
N THR A 149 -8.50 22.11 3.14
CA THR A 149 -7.67 23.28 3.47
C THR A 149 -7.85 23.72 4.92
N ILE A 150 -7.00 24.64 5.38
CA ILE A 150 -7.08 25.16 6.75
C ILE A 150 -8.37 25.97 6.97
N GLU A 151 -8.81 26.73 5.95
CA GLU A 151 -10.03 27.54 6.01
C GLU A 151 -11.28 26.66 6.14
N GLU A 152 -11.30 25.49 5.49
CA GLU A 152 -12.37 24.51 5.66
C GLU A 152 -12.41 23.98 7.11
N LEU A 153 -11.27 23.73 7.74
CA LEU A 153 -11.21 23.25 9.13
C LEU A 153 -11.60 24.32 10.16
N GLU A 154 -11.24 25.58 9.91
CA GLU A 154 -11.50 26.68 10.85
C GLU A 154 -12.92 27.23 10.73
N SER A 155 -13.49 27.27 9.52
CA SER A 155 -14.85 27.76 9.28
C SER A 155 -15.93 26.92 9.99
N GLU A 156 -15.65 25.65 10.29
CA GLU A 156 -16.57 24.75 11.01
C GLU A 156 -16.79 25.09 12.47
N ASN A 157 -15.90 25.86 13.11
CA ASN A 157 -16.17 26.37 14.47
C ASN A 157 -17.31 27.40 14.48
N SER A 158 -17.76 27.88 13.32
CA SER A 158 -18.81 28.89 13.18
C SER A 158 -20.09 28.40 12.48
N ALA A 159 -20.06 27.25 11.80
CA ALA A 159 -21.18 26.77 10.99
C ALA A 159 -21.83 25.52 11.60
N ARG A 160 -23.11 25.63 11.95
CA ARG A 160 -23.99 24.49 12.26
C ARG A 160 -23.99 23.48 11.10
N PRO A 161 -24.29 22.19 11.35
CA PRO A 161 -24.36 21.18 10.32
C PRO A 161 -25.49 21.53 9.34
N CYS A 162 -25.16 22.22 8.25
CA CYS A 162 -26.10 22.49 7.19
C CYS A 162 -26.22 21.24 6.32
N ASP A 163 -27.46 20.76 6.29
CA ASP A 163 -28.07 19.79 5.41
C ASP A 163 -27.41 19.69 4.03
N LEU A 164 -27.13 18.44 3.62
CA LEU A 164 -27.19 17.74 2.31
C LEU A 164 -27.50 18.50 0.97
N ALA A 165 -27.47 19.82 0.90
CA ALA A 165 -27.96 20.62 -0.24
C ALA A 165 -26.87 21.38 -1.02
N ASP A 166 -25.62 21.42 -0.54
CA ASP A 166 -24.50 22.06 -1.28
C ASP A 166 -23.85 21.14 -2.33
N ALA A 167 -24.43 19.97 -2.59
CA ALA A 167 -24.03 19.09 -3.70
C ALA A 167 -24.46 19.61 -5.09
N ARG A 168 -24.88 20.88 -5.22
CA ARG A 168 -25.33 21.48 -6.49
C ARG A 168 -24.51 22.68 -6.98
N MET A 169 -23.32 22.92 -6.46
CA MET A 169 -22.31 23.63 -7.24
C MET A 169 -21.51 22.60 -8.03
N ALA A 170 -22.04 22.27 -9.21
CA ALA A 170 -21.26 21.60 -10.24
C ALA A 170 -20.06 22.50 -10.57
N PRO A 171 -18.81 22.00 -10.52
CA PRO A 171 -17.71 22.68 -11.17
C PRO A 171 -18.03 22.87 -12.67
N PRO A 172 -17.48 23.90 -13.33
CA PRO A 172 -17.80 24.18 -14.74
C PRO A 172 -17.32 23.12 -15.73
N ASP A 173 -16.62 22.08 -15.27
CA ASP A 173 -16.26 20.90 -16.05
C ASP A 173 -16.88 19.67 -15.42
N GLY A 174 -17.49 18.80 -16.23
CA GLY A 174 -18.30 17.63 -15.85
C GLY A 174 -17.59 16.51 -15.05
N VAL A 175 -16.57 16.82 -14.24
CA VAL A 175 -15.98 15.93 -13.27
C VAL A 175 -16.87 15.93 -12.02
N ILE A 176 -17.66 14.86 -11.86
CA ILE A 176 -18.45 14.63 -10.66
C ILE A 176 -17.45 14.39 -9.51
N CYS A 177 -17.17 15.42 -8.71
CA CYS A 177 -16.35 15.30 -7.50
C CYS A 177 -17.05 14.38 -6.48
N GLN A 178 -16.67 13.10 -6.49
CA GLN A 178 -17.25 12.09 -5.61
C GLN A 178 -16.45 12.05 -4.30
N HIS A 179 -17.11 12.39 -3.19
CA HIS A 179 -16.54 12.20 -1.86
C HIS A 179 -16.86 10.79 -1.36
N TYR A 180 -15.84 10.03 -0.98
CA TYR A 180 -16.00 8.63 -0.60
C TYR A 180 -16.01 8.43 0.92
N THR A 181 -16.87 7.54 1.41
CA THR A 181 -16.75 7.01 2.77
C THR A 181 -15.67 5.93 2.80
N PHE A 182 -15.15 5.61 3.99
CA PHE A 182 -14.15 4.54 4.13
C PHE A 182 -14.64 3.19 3.57
N PRO A 183 -15.87 2.70 3.85
CA PRO A 183 -16.38 1.47 3.23
C PRO A 183 -16.45 1.51 1.69
N GLN A 184 -16.76 2.68 1.11
CA GLN A 184 -16.75 2.86 -0.35
C GLN A 184 -15.33 2.77 -0.92
N LEU A 185 -14.33 3.34 -0.23
CA LEU A 185 -12.95 3.19 -0.63
C LEU A 185 -12.48 1.73 -0.51
N VAL A 186 -12.87 1.02 0.56
CA VAL A 186 -12.53 -0.39 0.74
C VAL A 186 -13.07 -1.24 -0.41
N SER A 187 -14.30 -1.01 -0.87
CA SER A 187 -14.90 -1.79 -1.97
C SER A 187 -14.26 -1.49 -3.33
N MET A 188 -13.77 -0.27 -3.55
CA MET A 188 -13.07 0.13 -4.78
C MET A 188 -11.57 -0.24 -4.76
N SER A 189 -10.99 -0.38 -3.57
CA SER A 189 -9.57 -0.66 -3.39
C SER A 189 -9.17 -2.07 -3.80
N ARG A 190 -7.91 -2.21 -4.22
CA ARG A 190 -7.25 -3.50 -4.47
C ARG A 190 -6.46 -3.97 -3.25
N CYS A 191 -6.94 -3.66 -2.04
CA CYS A 191 -6.30 -4.07 -0.79
C CYS A 191 -7.31 -4.38 0.32
N SER A 192 -6.84 -4.89 1.46
CA SER A 192 -7.64 -5.11 2.66
C SER A 192 -8.01 -3.77 3.31
N ALA A 193 -8.99 -3.79 4.22
CA ALA A 193 -9.39 -2.59 4.93
C ALA A 193 -8.26 -2.03 5.82
N ARG A 194 -7.48 -2.91 6.45
CA ARG A 194 -6.34 -2.50 7.28
C ARG A 194 -5.21 -1.89 6.45
N GLU A 195 -4.81 -2.53 5.35
CA GLU A 195 -3.78 -1.98 4.47
C GLU A 195 -4.22 -0.63 3.88
N LEU A 196 -5.50 -0.49 3.51
CA LEU A 196 -6.03 0.78 3.04
C LEU A 196 -5.97 1.86 4.12
N SER A 197 -6.36 1.54 5.36
CA SER A 197 -6.31 2.54 6.44
C SER A 197 -4.88 3.00 6.72
N GLU A 198 -3.92 2.08 6.70
CA GLU A 198 -2.49 2.41 6.83
C GLU A 198 -2.01 3.31 5.70
N ILE A 199 -2.35 3.01 4.44
CA ILE A 199 -2.04 3.89 3.29
C ILE A 199 -2.65 5.28 3.48
N LEU A 200 -3.91 5.37 3.89
CA LEU A 200 -4.60 6.63 4.10
C LEU A 200 -3.98 7.43 5.24
N TYR A 201 -3.60 6.77 6.34
CA TYR A 201 -2.89 7.43 7.44
C TYR A 201 -1.53 7.96 7.01
N GLU A 202 -0.77 7.18 6.25
CA GLU A 202 0.53 7.61 5.72
C GLU A 202 0.41 8.78 4.74
N ALA A 203 -0.70 8.87 4.00
CA ALA A 203 -0.98 9.97 3.08
C ALA A 203 -1.54 11.23 3.78
N GLY A 204 -1.79 11.18 5.09
CA GLY A 204 -2.38 12.30 5.84
C GLY A 204 -3.89 12.47 5.63
N ALA A 205 -4.61 11.37 5.45
CA ALA A 205 -6.06 11.37 5.33
C ALA A 205 -6.75 11.62 6.67
N ILE A 206 -7.87 12.34 6.61
CA ILE A 206 -8.77 12.60 7.73
C ILE A 206 -10.20 12.23 7.38
N ALA A 207 -10.99 11.92 8.41
CA ALA A 207 -12.43 11.79 8.31
C ALA A 207 -13.07 13.16 8.50
N TYR A 208 -13.44 13.81 7.40
CA TYR A 208 -14.10 15.10 7.38
C TYR A 208 -15.56 14.93 6.95
N ARG A 209 -16.51 15.29 7.82
CA ARG A 209 -17.97 15.10 7.60
C ARG A 209 -18.38 13.69 7.17
N GLY A 210 -17.75 12.67 7.76
CA GLY A 210 -18.01 11.25 7.43
C GLY A 210 -17.43 10.79 6.08
N ARG A 211 -16.61 11.63 5.43
CA ARG A 211 -15.90 11.32 4.18
C ARG A 211 -14.41 11.30 4.43
N VAL A 212 -13.68 10.48 3.67
CA VAL A 212 -12.22 10.42 3.72
C VAL A 212 -11.66 11.42 2.73
N ARG A 213 -10.83 12.35 3.20
CA ARG A 213 -10.11 13.34 2.37
C ARG A 213 -8.68 13.51 2.87
N LEU A 214 -7.77 13.91 2.00
CA LEU A 214 -6.39 14.25 2.38
C LEU A 214 -6.35 15.69 2.91
N LEU A 215 -5.48 15.97 3.88
CA LEU A 215 -5.11 17.36 4.19
C LEU A 215 -4.35 17.97 3.01
N HIS A 216 -4.50 19.28 2.82
CA HIS A 216 -3.80 19.99 1.75
C HIS A 216 -2.28 19.84 1.93
N PRO A 217 -1.52 19.43 0.89
CA PRO A 217 -0.09 19.21 1.00
C PRO A 217 0.69 20.43 1.50
N SER A 218 0.29 21.66 1.10
CA SER A 218 0.94 22.89 1.60
C SER A 218 0.78 23.05 3.11
N LEU A 219 -0.41 22.76 3.66
CA LEU A 219 -0.67 22.85 5.09
C LEU A 219 0.16 21.82 5.86
N LEU A 220 0.27 20.59 5.35
CA LEU A 220 1.12 19.56 5.95
C LEU A 220 2.60 19.97 5.96
N ARG A 221 3.09 20.56 4.87
CA ARG A 221 4.48 21.04 4.76
C ARG A 221 4.75 22.21 5.70
N GLU A 222 3.86 23.19 5.73
CA GLU A 222 3.98 24.37 6.59
C GLU A 222 3.97 23.97 8.07
N ALA A 223 3.00 23.14 8.48
CA ALA A 223 2.91 22.65 9.84
C ALA A 223 4.14 21.80 10.21
N LEU A 224 4.63 20.93 9.30
CA LEU A 224 5.86 20.17 9.53
C LEU A 224 7.07 21.10 9.73
N GLN A 225 7.21 22.14 8.91
CA GLN A 225 8.32 23.08 9.03
C GLN A 225 8.27 23.89 10.32
N ALA A 226 7.09 24.33 10.74
CA ALA A 226 6.88 24.97 12.04
C ALA A 226 7.27 24.03 13.19
N VAL A 227 6.84 22.75 13.13
CA VAL A 227 7.20 21.74 14.13
C VAL A 227 8.71 21.52 14.17
N ILE A 228 9.38 21.39 13.02
CA ILE A 228 10.84 21.25 12.93
C ILE A 228 11.56 22.41 13.63
N VAL A 229 11.17 23.65 13.33
CA VAL A 229 11.78 24.85 13.92
C VAL A 229 11.60 24.87 15.43
N PHE A 230 10.41 24.50 15.92
CA PHE A 230 10.14 24.42 17.35
C PHE A 230 11.00 23.36 18.04
N VAL A 231 11.03 22.13 17.52
CA VAL A 231 11.75 21.02 18.17
C VAL A 231 13.26 21.16 18.10
N GLU A 232 13.82 21.86 17.11
CA GLU A 232 15.26 22.20 17.09
C GLU A 232 15.62 23.26 18.14
N CYS A 233 14.66 24.09 18.55
CA CYS A 233 14.89 25.14 19.56
C CYS A 233 14.54 24.73 20.99
N CYS A 234 13.92 23.56 21.20
CA CYS A 234 13.46 23.09 22.51
C CYS A 234 14.38 22.03 23.12
N GLU A 235 14.63 22.12 24.43
CA GLU A 235 15.44 21.15 25.18
C GLU A 235 14.66 19.84 25.45
N GLU A 236 13.39 19.95 25.86
CA GLU A 236 12.50 18.81 26.11
C GLU A 236 11.52 18.63 24.95
N VAL A 237 11.80 17.63 24.11
CA VAL A 237 11.09 17.44 22.86
C VAL A 237 10.03 16.33 23.02
N SER A 238 8.75 16.69 22.97
CA SER A 238 7.63 15.74 23.00
C SER A 238 6.46 16.19 22.12
N TRP A 239 5.67 15.23 21.61
CA TRP A 239 4.45 15.55 20.86
C TRP A 239 3.41 16.30 21.72
N GLY A 240 3.40 16.10 23.03
CA GLY A 240 2.55 16.86 23.95
C GLY A 240 2.94 18.34 23.99
N ALA A 241 4.25 18.65 24.09
CA ALA A 241 4.74 20.03 24.04
C ALA A 241 4.45 20.70 22.70
N VAL A 242 4.53 19.96 21.59
CA VAL A 242 4.15 20.45 20.25
C VAL A 242 2.65 20.77 20.20
N GLU A 243 1.78 19.88 20.70
CA GLU A 243 0.34 20.13 20.78
C GLU A 243 0.02 21.36 21.65
N GLU A 244 0.66 21.51 22.81
CA GLU A 244 0.46 22.66 23.70
C GLU A 244 0.91 24.00 23.10
N HIS A 245 1.98 23.99 22.29
CA HIS A 245 2.51 25.21 21.68
C HIS A 245 1.68 25.69 20.49
N PHE A 246 1.28 24.77 19.60
CA PHE A 246 0.60 25.12 18.35
C PHE A 246 -0.92 25.10 18.44
N CYS A 247 -1.51 24.30 19.33
CA CYS A 247 -2.96 24.15 19.42
C CYS A 247 -3.55 24.93 20.60
N PRO A 248 -4.74 25.55 20.45
CA PRO A 248 -5.50 25.73 19.21
C PRO A 248 -5.12 27.02 18.45
N SER A 249 -4.15 27.78 18.93
CA SER A 249 -3.91 29.17 18.49
C SER A 249 -3.34 29.29 17.07
N VAL A 250 -2.57 28.31 16.60
CA VAL A 250 -1.94 28.32 15.27
C VAL A 250 -2.56 27.28 14.34
N TYR A 251 -2.78 26.07 14.85
CA TYR A 251 -3.39 24.99 14.08
C TYR A 251 -4.48 24.28 14.89
N PRO A 252 -5.54 23.77 14.23
CA PRO A 252 -6.44 22.79 14.82
C PRO A 252 -5.68 21.53 15.24
N SER A 253 -6.07 20.92 16.36
CA SER A 253 -5.40 19.72 16.91
C SER A 253 -5.33 18.54 15.93
N ILE A 254 -6.30 18.44 15.00
CA ILE A 254 -6.28 17.41 13.96
C ILE A 254 -5.07 17.55 13.03
N VAL A 255 -4.61 18.77 12.74
CA VAL A 255 -3.47 19.01 11.85
C VAL A 255 -2.18 18.49 12.50
N ILE A 256 -1.93 18.84 13.76
CA ILE A 256 -0.75 18.37 14.50
C ILE A 256 -0.78 16.84 14.68
N ARG A 257 -1.95 16.26 14.95
CA ARG A 257 -2.10 14.79 15.00
C ARG A 257 -1.79 14.12 13.68
N VAL A 258 -2.19 14.71 12.55
CA VAL A 258 -1.83 14.17 11.24
C VAL A 258 -0.33 14.31 10.99
N VAL A 259 0.28 15.45 11.31
CA VAL A 259 1.75 15.62 11.22
C VAL A 259 2.48 14.57 12.06
N GLN A 260 2.02 14.32 13.29
CA GLN A 260 2.55 13.25 14.14
C GLN A 260 2.38 11.86 13.49
N LYS A 261 1.24 11.57 12.87
CA LYS A 261 1.00 10.25 12.28
C LYS A 261 1.77 10.03 10.98
N VAL A 262 1.93 11.06 10.16
CA VAL A 262 2.63 10.98 8.88
C VAL A 262 4.14 10.98 9.08
N TYR A 263 4.63 11.93 9.89
CA TYR A 263 6.05 12.24 10.04
C TYR A 263 6.64 11.83 11.39
N GLY A 264 5.85 11.36 12.35
CA GLY A 264 6.38 10.90 13.63
C GLY A 264 7.12 9.57 13.53
N ALA A 265 8.18 9.42 14.32
CA ALA A 265 8.88 8.16 14.51
C ALA A 265 7.98 7.18 15.28
N LEU A 266 8.01 5.90 14.87
CA LEU A 266 7.25 4.83 15.53
C LEU A 266 7.82 4.47 16.92
N GLU A 267 9.12 4.69 17.11
CA GLU A 267 9.85 4.46 18.36
C GLU A 267 10.50 5.76 18.80
N GLN A 268 10.25 6.19 20.04
CA GLN A 268 10.98 7.29 20.64
C GLN A 268 12.41 6.81 20.90
N ALA A 269 13.37 7.43 20.22
CA ALA A 269 14.77 7.08 20.40
C ALA A 269 15.26 7.65 21.73
N GLU A 270 15.39 6.79 22.74
CA GLU A 270 15.95 7.15 24.04
C GLU A 270 17.34 7.79 23.85
N GLY A 271 17.54 8.99 24.42
CA GLY A 271 18.81 9.70 24.39
C GLY A 271 19.10 10.52 23.13
N ARG A 272 18.14 10.65 22.18
CA ARG A 272 18.25 11.60 21.07
C ARG A 272 17.59 12.94 21.41
N THR A 273 18.14 14.03 20.88
CA THR A 273 17.63 15.40 21.06
C THR A 273 17.28 16.03 19.72
N GLY A 274 16.41 17.03 19.73
CA GLY A 274 15.97 17.76 18.53
C GLY A 274 15.00 16.97 17.64
N ALA A 275 14.89 17.37 16.37
CA ALA A 275 13.95 16.80 15.42
C ALA A 275 14.09 15.28 15.23
N VAL A 276 15.32 14.75 15.28
CA VAL A 276 15.60 13.31 15.07
C VAL A 276 15.01 12.40 16.16
N ALA A 277 14.64 12.97 17.31
CA ALA A 277 14.03 12.22 18.41
C ALA A 277 12.54 11.93 18.17
N LEU A 278 11.83 12.83 17.47
CA LEU A 278 10.39 12.71 17.24
C LEU A 278 10.01 12.35 15.81
N LEU A 279 10.84 12.71 14.83
CA LEU A 279 10.46 12.65 13.42
C LEU A 279 11.10 11.47 12.68
N HIS A 280 10.33 10.90 11.76
CA HIS A 280 10.74 9.88 10.84
C HIS A 280 11.63 10.49 9.75
N VAL A 281 12.95 10.37 9.95
CA VAL A 281 13.99 10.99 9.13
C VAL A 281 13.73 10.89 7.62
N ARG A 282 13.53 9.69 7.07
CA ARG A 282 13.37 9.51 5.62
C ARG A 282 12.16 10.26 5.03
N LYS A 283 11.00 10.21 5.68
CA LYS A 283 9.79 10.90 5.21
C LYS A 283 9.98 12.43 5.26
N VAL A 284 10.59 12.94 6.34
CA VAL A 284 10.91 14.37 6.45
C VAL A 284 11.86 14.81 5.34
N LEU A 285 12.93 14.05 5.07
CA LEU A 285 13.86 14.35 3.99
C LEU A 285 13.18 14.43 2.62
N GLN A 286 12.27 13.49 2.32
CA GLN A 286 11.51 13.46 1.07
C GLN A 286 10.58 14.69 0.96
N THR A 287 9.90 15.07 2.04
CA THR A 287 9.02 16.24 2.06
C THR A 287 9.79 17.56 1.96
N LEU A 288 10.97 17.66 2.59
CA LEU A 288 11.85 18.81 2.43
C LEU A 288 12.41 18.91 1.00
N ALA A 289 12.72 17.77 0.37
CA ALA A 289 13.13 17.73 -1.03
C ALA A 289 12.01 18.20 -1.96
N GLU A 290 10.78 17.76 -1.73
CA GLU A 290 9.59 18.25 -2.44
C GLU A 290 9.45 19.77 -2.30
N ALA A 291 9.55 20.29 -1.08
CA ALA A 291 9.44 21.72 -0.80
C ALA A 291 10.54 22.53 -1.53
N ALA A 292 11.78 22.04 -1.55
CA ALA A 292 12.89 22.67 -2.27
C ALA A 292 12.64 22.72 -3.78
N ILE A 293 12.14 21.62 -4.38
CA ILE A 293 11.83 21.59 -5.81
C ILE A 293 10.70 22.57 -6.13
N LEU A 294 9.62 22.57 -5.37
CA LEU A 294 8.48 23.49 -5.58
C LEU A 294 8.89 24.96 -5.45
N LEU A 295 9.77 25.29 -4.49
CA LEU A 295 10.30 26.64 -4.33
C LEU A 295 11.11 27.09 -5.55
N LEU A 296 11.97 26.21 -6.07
CA LEU A 296 12.83 26.51 -7.21
C LEU A 296 12.05 26.59 -8.52
N THR A 297 11.03 25.74 -8.70
CA THR A 297 10.16 25.83 -9.89
C THR A 297 9.32 27.10 -9.88
N ALA A 298 8.76 27.50 -8.74
CA ALA A 298 8.00 28.75 -8.63
C ALA A 298 8.86 29.98 -9.00
N ARG A 299 10.12 30.02 -8.54
CA ARG A 299 11.07 31.09 -8.93
C ARG A 299 11.38 31.11 -10.42
N SER A 300 11.46 29.93 -11.05
CA SER A 300 11.71 29.83 -12.49
C SER A 300 10.49 30.20 -13.33
N GLU A 301 9.27 29.92 -12.87
CA GLU A 301 8.03 30.29 -13.58
C GLU A 301 7.79 31.80 -13.56
N GLU A 302 8.12 32.48 -12.47
CA GLU A 302 8.13 33.95 -12.40
C GLU A 302 9.09 34.59 -13.44
N GLU A 303 10.14 33.87 -13.84
CA GLU A 303 11.09 34.30 -14.89
C GLU A 303 10.66 33.85 -16.30
N ALA A 304 9.86 32.79 -16.42
CA ALA A 304 9.49 32.10 -17.67
C ALA A 304 8.09 32.43 -18.19
N ASP A 305 7.48 33.55 -17.77
CA ASP A 305 6.17 34.05 -18.24
C ASP A 305 6.16 34.50 -19.73
N ARG A 306 7.06 33.93 -20.54
CA ARG A 306 7.09 34.02 -22.00
C ARG A 306 7.32 32.62 -22.58
N GLN A 307 6.22 32.04 -23.06
CA GLN A 307 6.12 30.86 -23.93
C GLN A 307 6.30 29.51 -23.21
N PHE A 308 5.22 28.74 -23.04
CA PHE A 308 4.87 27.63 -23.93
C PHE A 308 3.48 27.07 -23.62
N HIS A 309 2.82 26.61 -24.70
CA HIS A 309 1.48 26.03 -24.73
C HIS A 309 1.45 24.59 -24.21
N MET A 310 0.31 24.26 -23.61
CA MET A 310 -0.26 22.95 -23.27
C MET A 310 0.08 21.81 -24.24
N ASP A 311 0.66 20.74 -23.70
CA ASP A 311 0.42 19.36 -24.14
C ASP A 311 0.16 18.51 -22.88
N GLU A 312 -0.98 17.81 -22.83
CA GLU A 312 -1.44 16.97 -21.72
C GLU A 312 -0.62 15.67 -21.55
N ASN A 313 0.68 15.80 -21.28
CA ASN A 313 1.52 14.68 -20.85
C ASN A 313 2.15 15.04 -19.51
N PHE A 314 1.94 14.16 -18.51
CA PHE A 314 2.43 14.26 -17.14
C PHE A 314 3.81 14.94 -17.03
N PHE A 315 3.81 16.24 -16.71
CA PHE A 315 5.05 17.00 -16.57
C PHE A 315 5.54 16.88 -15.13
N PHE A 316 6.64 16.17 -14.94
CA PHE A 316 7.30 16.10 -13.66
C PHE A 316 8.21 17.33 -13.49
N PRO A 317 8.09 18.09 -12.39
CA PRO A 317 8.95 19.24 -12.12
C PRO A 317 10.43 18.88 -12.20
N SER A 318 11.23 19.72 -12.89
CA SER A 318 12.66 19.51 -13.04
C SER A 318 13.46 20.77 -12.76
N VAL A 319 14.56 20.64 -12.01
CA VAL A 319 15.43 21.76 -11.60
C VAL A 319 16.90 21.36 -11.72
N GLU A 320 17.80 22.35 -11.70
CA GLU A 320 19.25 22.09 -11.67
C GLU A 320 19.67 21.41 -10.36
N PHE A 321 20.54 20.42 -10.45
CA PHE A 321 20.98 19.63 -9.30
C PHE A 321 21.64 20.45 -8.20
N GLU A 322 22.56 21.36 -8.52
CA GLU A 322 23.30 22.12 -7.51
C GLU A 322 22.38 23.09 -6.75
N SER A 323 21.51 23.80 -7.48
CA SER A 323 20.49 24.68 -6.90
C SER A 323 19.53 23.92 -5.97
N PHE A 324 19.07 22.74 -6.41
CA PHE A 324 18.27 21.82 -5.60
C PHE A 324 19.01 21.35 -4.35
N TYR A 325 20.22 20.82 -4.51
CA TYR A 325 20.97 20.20 -3.43
C TYR A 325 21.25 21.19 -2.30
N ASN A 326 21.65 22.41 -2.65
CA ASN A 326 21.93 23.45 -1.65
C ASN A 326 20.65 23.85 -0.90
N THR A 327 19.56 24.14 -1.62
CA THR A 327 18.28 24.52 -1.02
C THR A 327 17.71 23.42 -0.13
N TRP A 328 17.80 22.16 -0.57
CA TRP A 328 17.35 21.01 0.20
C TRP A 328 18.20 20.82 1.46
N VAL A 329 19.52 20.79 1.34
CA VAL A 329 20.44 20.58 2.48
C VAL A 329 20.30 21.67 3.53
N GLU A 330 20.12 22.93 3.13
CA GLU A 330 19.89 24.06 4.05
C GLU A 330 18.60 23.91 4.87
N SER A 331 17.61 23.20 4.34
CA SER A 331 16.34 22.95 5.03
C SER A 331 16.36 21.76 6.00
N ILE A 332 17.40 20.91 5.94
CA ILE A 332 17.48 19.71 6.78
C ILE A 332 17.81 20.10 8.23
N PRO A 333 17.10 19.55 9.24
CA PRO A 333 17.37 19.83 10.65
C PRO A 333 18.80 19.48 11.04
N SER A 334 19.44 20.33 11.83
CA SER A 334 20.84 20.13 12.24
C SER A 334 21.03 18.85 13.07
N SER A 335 20.03 18.48 13.87
CA SER A 335 20.01 17.25 14.66
C SER A 335 20.10 15.97 13.80
N PHE A 336 19.63 16.01 12.55
CA PHE A 336 19.70 14.84 11.66
C PHE A 336 21.16 14.54 11.31
N PHE A 337 21.95 15.56 10.99
CA PHE A 337 23.39 15.40 10.74
C PHE A 337 24.16 15.08 12.03
N ALA A 338 23.87 15.77 13.13
CA ALA A 338 24.58 15.59 14.40
C ALA A 338 24.43 14.18 14.99
N SER A 339 23.28 13.54 14.77
CA SER A 339 23.01 12.17 15.22
C SER A 339 23.72 11.09 14.39
N GLY A 340 24.29 11.43 13.24
CA GLY A 340 24.89 10.47 12.30
C GLY A 340 23.89 9.53 11.62
N VAL A 341 22.58 9.81 11.73
CA VAL A 341 21.53 8.99 11.08
C VAL A 341 21.55 9.16 9.56
N ILE A 342 22.03 10.32 9.07
CA ILE A 342 22.17 10.63 7.65
C ILE A 342 23.63 10.94 7.30
N PRO A 343 24.06 10.69 6.05
CA PRO A 343 25.40 11.05 5.58
C PRO A 343 25.67 12.56 5.71
N PRO A 344 26.94 12.97 5.86
CA PRO A 344 27.28 14.38 5.93
C PRO A 344 27.02 15.09 4.58
N PRO A 345 26.81 16.43 4.58
CA PRO A 345 26.54 17.20 3.35
C PRO A 345 27.63 17.11 2.27
N SER A 346 28.85 16.71 2.64
CA SER A 346 29.96 16.48 1.71
C SER A 346 29.75 15.26 0.82
N GLU A 347 28.98 14.26 1.27
CA GLU A 347 28.74 13.01 0.56
C GLU A 347 27.45 13.07 -0.28
N LYS A 348 27.47 13.90 -1.34
CA LYS A 348 26.29 14.19 -2.18
C LYS A 348 25.59 12.92 -2.69
N ALA A 349 26.35 11.94 -3.16
CA ALA A 349 25.80 10.69 -3.70
C ALA A 349 25.09 9.84 -2.62
N ALA A 350 25.70 9.70 -1.45
CA ALA A 350 25.12 8.95 -0.35
C ALA A 350 23.85 9.63 0.18
N LEU A 351 23.87 10.96 0.34
CA LEU A 351 22.71 11.71 0.82
C LEU A 351 21.55 11.70 -0.18
N THR A 352 21.83 11.91 -1.47
CA THR A 352 20.79 11.86 -2.52
C THR A 352 20.22 10.46 -2.74
N SER A 353 20.97 9.40 -2.45
CA SER A 353 20.46 8.02 -2.50
C SER A 353 19.29 7.75 -1.54
N LEU A 354 19.11 8.59 -0.50
CA LEU A 354 17.96 8.54 0.40
C LEU A 354 16.65 8.97 -0.27
N LEU A 355 16.72 9.60 -1.45
CA LEU A 355 15.59 10.10 -2.24
C LEU A 355 15.28 9.24 -3.48
N ASN A 356 15.90 8.07 -3.62
CA ASN A 356 15.82 7.22 -4.82
C ASN A 356 14.39 6.77 -5.23
N ASP A 357 13.40 6.90 -4.36
CA ASP A 357 11.98 6.57 -4.59
C ASP A 357 11.09 7.78 -4.97
N VAL A 358 11.66 8.99 -4.91
CA VAL A 358 10.94 10.24 -5.17
C VAL A 358 11.65 11.17 -6.16
N VAL A 359 12.95 11.00 -6.36
CA VAL A 359 13.78 11.85 -7.20
C VAL A 359 14.57 11.03 -8.21
N VAL A 360 14.61 11.53 -9.44
CA VAL A 360 15.46 11.00 -10.52
C VAL A 360 16.51 12.04 -10.90
N VAL A 361 17.78 11.67 -10.82
CA VAL A 361 18.90 12.53 -11.24
C VAL A 361 19.34 12.16 -12.66
N ARG A 362 19.23 13.12 -13.59
CA ARG A 362 19.65 12.99 -14.99
C ARG A 362 21.03 13.61 -15.19
N GLY A 363 21.82 13.04 -16.09
CA GLY A 363 23.10 13.61 -16.51
C GLY A 363 24.25 13.46 -15.50
N ALA A 364 23.99 12.88 -14.32
CA ALA A 364 25.05 12.55 -13.37
C ALA A 364 25.93 11.41 -13.90
N CYS A 365 27.24 11.57 -13.77
CA CYS A 365 28.23 10.55 -14.13
C CYS A 365 29.13 10.26 -12.93
N GLY A 366 28.81 9.20 -12.17
CA GLY A 366 29.47 8.95 -10.89
C GLY A 366 29.18 10.09 -9.91
N ASP A 367 30.22 10.62 -9.26
CA ASP A 367 30.10 11.74 -8.32
C ASP A 367 30.09 13.13 -9.00
N CYS A 368 30.11 13.18 -10.33
CA CYS A 368 30.04 14.43 -11.07
C CYS A 368 28.59 14.79 -11.39
N TYR A 369 28.12 15.89 -10.79
CA TYR A 369 26.78 16.45 -10.96
C TYR A 369 26.76 17.75 -11.78
N ALA A 370 27.88 18.09 -12.43
CA ALA A 370 27.95 19.30 -13.26
C ALA A 370 26.96 19.22 -14.43
N GLY A 371 26.00 20.14 -14.48
CA GLY A 371 24.93 20.15 -15.48
C GLY A 371 23.88 19.05 -15.29
N ALA A 372 23.88 18.34 -14.15
CA ALA A 372 22.85 17.37 -13.83
C ALA A 372 21.52 18.07 -13.49
N THR A 373 20.41 17.38 -13.79
CA THR A 373 19.07 17.86 -13.45
C THR A 373 18.36 16.87 -12.56
N VAL A 374 17.57 17.41 -11.65
CA VAL A 374 16.79 16.66 -10.65
C VAL A 374 15.34 16.73 -11.09
N VAL A 375 14.69 15.57 -11.16
CA VAL A 375 13.27 15.45 -11.51
C VAL A 375 12.51 14.89 -10.32
N TRP A 376 11.48 15.60 -9.88
CA TRP A 376 10.55 15.10 -8.87
C TRP A 376 9.60 14.09 -9.52
N ALA A 377 9.80 12.82 -9.22
CA ALA A 377 8.99 11.72 -9.75
C ALA A 377 8.68 10.75 -8.61
N PRO A 378 7.70 11.05 -7.74
CA PRO A 378 7.30 10.14 -6.67
C PRO A 378 6.72 8.85 -7.25
N GLN A 379 7.12 7.71 -6.68
CA GLN A 379 6.68 6.38 -7.12
C GLN A 379 5.15 6.20 -7.19
N ASP A 380 4.41 6.96 -6.37
CA ASP A 380 2.94 6.91 -6.28
C ASP A 380 2.26 7.60 -7.47
N GLU A 381 2.97 8.45 -8.21
CA GLU A 381 2.45 9.13 -9.40
C GLU A 381 2.66 8.33 -10.68
N LEU A 382 3.65 7.43 -10.69
CA LEU A 382 3.93 6.53 -11.82
C LEU A 382 2.83 5.46 -12.00
N SER A 383 2.84 4.78 -13.16
CA SER A 383 1.93 3.66 -13.44
C SER A 383 2.11 2.52 -12.45
N THR A 384 1.05 1.82 -12.07
CA THR A 384 1.13 0.59 -11.27
C THR A 384 1.31 -0.67 -12.12
N ASP A 385 1.23 -0.54 -13.44
CA ASP A 385 1.71 -1.58 -14.35
C ASP A 385 3.23 -1.50 -14.46
N LEU A 386 3.90 -2.64 -14.21
CA LEU A 386 5.35 -2.70 -14.20
C LEU A 386 5.96 -2.35 -15.57
N SER A 387 5.37 -2.82 -16.68
CA SER A 387 5.95 -2.61 -18.01
C SER A 387 5.88 -1.13 -18.37
N GLN A 388 4.70 -0.52 -18.16
CA GLN A 388 4.51 0.92 -18.36
C GLN A 388 5.39 1.76 -17.44
N ARG A 389 5.51 1.37 -16.15
CA ARG A 389 6.41 2.07 -15.22
C ARG A 389 7.86 2.03 -15.69
N MET A 390 8.34 0.88 -16.15
CA MET A 390 9.71 0.75 -16.67
C MET A 390 9.94 1.63 -17.91
N GLU A 391 8.96 1.70 -18.82
CA GLU A 391 9.02 2.62 -19.97
C GLU A 391 9.07 4.08 -19.52
N GLN A 392 8.16 4.49 -18.63
CA GLN A 392 8.15 5.83 -18.05
C GLN A 392 9.48 6.19 -17.37
N LEU A 393 10.07 5.27 -16.59
CA LEU A 393 11.36 5.49 -15.95
C LEU A 393 12.48 5.68 -16.98
N PHE A 394 12.55 4.85 -18.03
CA PHE A 394 13.58 5.04 -19.06
C PHE A 394 13.35 6.27 -19.95
N GLU A 395 12.13 6.77 -20.05
CA GLU A 395 11.85 8.09 -20.65
C GLU A 395 12.29 9.22 -19.71
N LEU A 396 12.04 9.07 -18.41
CA LEU A 396 12.46 10.02 -17.39
C LEU A 396 13.96 10.04 -17.17
N ASN A 397 14.70 8.97 -17.43
CA ASN A 397 16.15 9.00 -17.47
C ASN A 397 16.62 8.05 -18.58
N PRO A 398 16.89 8.60 -19.78
CA PRO A 398 17.36 7.83 -20.93
C PRO A 398 18.75 7.20 -20.72
N GLY A 399 19.46 7.62 -19.67
CA GLY A 399 20.76 7.11 -19.31
C GLY A 399 20.72 5.72 -18.68
N ARG A 400 21.82 5.38 -18.00
CA ARG A 400 21.92 4.14 -17.23
C ARG A 400 21.51 4.41 -15.80
N TRP A 401 20.63 3.55 -15.30
CA TRP A 401 20.16 3.58 -13.93
C TRP A 401 21.07 2.79 -13.03
N GLU A 402 21.38 3.31 -11.85
CA GLU A 402 22.01 2.53 -10.80
C GLU A 402 20.99 1.58 -10.16
N VAL A 403 21.45 0.41 -9.68
CA VAL A 403 20.54 -0.60 -9.12
C VAL A 403 19.70 -0.04 -7.98
N GLY A 404 20.30 0.72 -7.07
CA GLY A 404 19.59 1.26 -5.90
C GLY A 404 18.44 2.18 -6.30
N ALA A 405 18.68 3.06 -7.27
CA ALA A 405 17.67 3.99 -7.79
C ALA A 405 16.54 3.25 -8.51
N LEU A 406 16.86 2.34 -9.44
CA LEU A 406 15.83 1.61 -10.17
C LEU A 406 15.04 0.66 -9.26
N ARG A 407 15.71 0.00 -8.31
CA ARG A 407 15.07 -0.92 -7.36
C ARG A 407 14.03 -0.20 -6.52
N ALA A 408 14.31 1.01 -6.05
CA ALA A 408 13.39 1.79 -5.24
C ALA A 408 12.01 2.02 -5.92
N TYR A 409 11.97 2.16 -7.24
CA TYR A 409 10.73 2.33 -8.00
C TYR A 409 10.01 1.02 -8.37
N VAL A 410 10.74 -0.08 -8.47
CA VAL A 410 10.22 -1.36 -8.98
C VAL A 410 9.81 -2.30 -7.85
N GLU A 411 10.62 -2.39 -6.81
CA GLU A 411 10.42 -3.31 -5.67
C GLU A 411 9.03 -3.16 -5.00
N PRO A 412 8.45 -1.96 -4.84
CA PRO A 412 7.11 -1.79 -4.28
C PRO A 412 5.97 -2.44 -5.10
N LEU A 413 6.20 -2.74 -6.39
CA LEU A 413 5.23 -3.43 -7.25
C LEU A 413 5.39 -4.97 -7.25
N LEU A 414 6.42 -5.49 -6.57
CA LEU A 414 6.71 -6.91 -6.57
C LEU A 414 5.97 -7.63 -5.44
N ASP A 415 5.36 -8.77 -5.76
CA ASP A 415 4.76 -9.65 -4.75
C ASP A 415 5.86 -10.10 -3.74
N PRO A 416 5.56 -10.23 -2.44
CA PRO A 416 6.52 -10.72 -1.45
C PRO A 416 7.22 -12.02 -1.88
N GLY A 417 8.55 -12.04 -1.76
CA GLY A 417 9.39 -13.19 -2.14
C GLY A 417 9.80 -13.22 -3.62
N VAL A 418 9.34 -12.28 -4.44
CA VAL A 418 9.85 -12.09 -5.80
C VAL A 418 11.14 -11.28 -5.76
N VAL A 419 12.19 -11.79 -6.42
CA VAL A 419 13.51 -11.16 -6.44
C VAL A 419 13.59 -10.13 -7.56
N PHE A 420 14.01 -8.91 -7.24
CA PHE A 420 14.13 -7.77 -8.18
C PHE A 420 14.89 -8.15 -9.46
N GLU A 421 16.05 -8.79 -9.32
CA GLU A 421 16.92 -9.15 -10.45
C GLU A 421 16.19 -10.06 -11.45
N GLN A 422 15.39 -11.02 -10.98
CA GLN A 422 14.66 -11.95 -11.85
C GLN A 422 13.59 -11.27 -12.71
N VAL A 423 13.05 -10.15 -12.22
CA VAL A 423 12.00 -9.40 -12.90
C VAL A 423 12.61 -8.35 -13.82
N VAL A 424 13.61 -7.59 -13.34
CA VAL A 424 14.17 -6.46 -14.08
C VAL A 424 14.84 -6.90 -15.39
N HIS A 425 15.44 -8.10 -15.45
CA HIS A 425 16.06 -8.62 -16.68
C HIS A 425 15.07 -8.84 -17.84
N ARG A 426 13.76 -8.90 -17.56
CA ARG A 426 12.73 -9.00 -18.60
C ARG A 426 12.44 -7.64 -19.25
N HIS A 427 12.78 -6.55 -18.57
CA HIS A 427 12.42 -5.18 -18.95
C HIS A 427 13.63 -4.27 -19.18
N ALA A 428 14.82 -4.67 -18.75
CA ALA A 428 16.04 -3.87 -18.83
C ALA A 428 17.27 -4.71 -19.19
N LYS A 429 18.23 -4.07 -19.86
CA LYS A 429 19.55 -4.64 -20.15
C LYS A 429 20.50 -4.34 -19.00
N GLU A 430 21.20 -5.38 -18.53
CA GLU A 430 22.19 -5.29 -17.47
C GLU A 430 23.57 -4.87 -18.01
N PHE A 431 24.23 -3.94 -17.32
CA PHE A 431 25.59 -3.47 -17.63
C PHE A 431 26.48 -3.62 -16.41
N ARG A 432 27.49 -4.49 -16.53
CA ARG A 432 28.54 -4.70 -15.52
C ARG A 432 29.83 -4.05 -15.99
N ALA A 433 30.33 -3.09 -15.22
CA ALA A 433 31.68 -2.56 -15.37
C ALA A 433 32.50 -2.91 -14.11
N PRO A 434 33.77 -3.33 -14.25
CA PRO A 434 34.61 -3.66 -13.10
C PRO A 434 34.75 -2.44 -12.18
N ASN A 435 34.64 -2.66 -10.86
CA ASN A 435 34.73 -1.64 -9.81
C ASN A 435 33.67 -0.52 -9.90
N GLN A 436 32.56 -0.73 -10.61
CA GLN A 436 31.44 0.21 -10.66
C GLN A 436 30.15 -0.45 -10.15
N PRO A 437 29.21 0.34 -9.59
CA PRO A 437 27.90 -0.18 -9.23
C PRO A 437 27.20 -0.74 -10.46
N LEU A 438 26.42 -1.79 -10.26
CA LEU A 438 25.67 -2.41 -11.34
C LEU A 438 24.66 -1.40 -11.93
N ARG A 439 24.50 -1.42 -13.26
CA ARG A 439 23.64 -0.48 -13.96
C ARG A 439 22.68 -1.16 -14.92
N TYR A 440 21.50 -0.57 -15.09
CA TYR A 440 20.45 -1.03 -15.99
C TYR A 440 20.14 0.04 -17.03
N GLY A 441 19.91 -0.38 -18.27
CA GLY A 441 19.46 0.51 -19.35
C GLY A 441 18.26 -0.07 -20.08
N ARG A 442 17.63 0.74 -20.93
CA ARG A 442 16.49 0.33 -21.76
C ARG A 442 16.84 -0.90 -22.60
N LEU A 443 15.89 -1.83 -22.67
CA LEU A 443 15.96 -3.01 -23.54
C LEU A 443 15.67 -2.53 -24.97
N VAL A 444 16.70 -2.55 -25.83
CA VAL A 444 16.63 -2.14 -27.25
C VAL A 444 16.28 -3.34 -28.11
#